data_AF-A0AAU7JX94-F1
#
_entry.id   AF-A0AAU7JX94-F1
#
_cell.length_a   1.000
_cell.length_b   1.000
_cell.length_c   1.000
_cell.angle_alpha   90.00
_cell.angle_beta   90.00
_cell.angle_gamma   90.00
#
_symmetry.space_group_name_H-M   'P 1'
#
loop_
_entity.id
_entity.type
_entity.pdbx_description
1 polymer ?
#
loop_
_entity_poly.entity_id
_entity_poly.type
_entity_poly.pdbx_seq_one_letter_code
_entity_poly.pdbx_strand_id
1 'polypeptide(L)'
;MSEEEMFARMRERARATNLARADQIEPALADGANPEEVQAGRAAAHSVAGAAGTFGYAEASRLARQIELTLDDVIADGSAVPVSLRDDLVALRAGLQPETS
;
A
#
# COMPACT_ATOMS: atom_id res chain seq x y z
N MET A 1 -4.87 22.18 22.71
CA MET A 1 -4.97 21.22 21.60
C MET A 1 -6.25 20.44 21.81
N SER A 2 -7.20 20.55 20.89
CA SER A 2 -8.45 19.79 20.95
C SER A 2 -8.23 18.33 20.58
N GLU A 3 -9.21 17.48 20.88
CA GLU A 3 -9.23 16.07 20.44
C GLU A 3 -9.19 15.96 18.90
N GLU A 4 -9.89 16.85 18.21
CA GLU A 4 -9.91 16.95 16.76
C GLU A 4 -8.53 17.28 16.18
N GLU A 5 -7.81 18.24 16.76
CA GLU A 5 -6.43 18.58 16.36
C GLU A 5 -5.46 17.41 16.57
N MET A 6 -5.65 16.66 17.67
CA MET A 6 -4.85 15.46 17.94
C MET A 6 -5.11 14.36 16.90
N PHE A 7 -6.37 14.10 16.59
CA PHE A 7 -6.75 13.10 15.60
C PHE A 7 -6.25 13.47 14.20
N ALA A 8 -6.38 14.73 13.80
CA ALA A 8 -5.84 15.24 12.53
C ALA A 8 -4.33 15.01 12.42
N ARG A 9 -3.56 15.28 13.49
CA ARG A 9 -2.11 15.01 13.54
C ARG A 9 -1.79 13.52 13.43
N MET A 10 -2.54 12.66 14.12
CA MET A 10 -2.36 11.21 14.02
C MET A 10 -2.62 10.71 12.60
N ARG A 11 -3.70 11.21 11.97
CA ARG A 11 -4.07 10.87 10.59
C ARG A 11 -3.00 11.31 9.59
N GLU A 12 -2.42 12.50 9.76
CA GLU A 12 -1.34 13.00 8.91
C GLU A 12 -0.04 12.18 9.07
N ARG A 13 0.33 11.83 10.30
CA ARG A 13 1.47 10.95 10.54
C ARG A 13 1.25 9.56 9.94
N ALA A 14 0.04 9.02 10.08
CA ALA A 14 -0.33 7.74 9.49
C ALA A 14 -0.27 7.79 7.96
N ARG A 15 -0.71 8.89 7.36
CA ARG A 15 -0.61 9.15 5.91
C ARG A 15 0.83 9.03 5.43
N ALA A 16 1.74 9.81 6.03
CA ALA A 16 3.16 9.80 5.67
C ALA A 16 3.79 8.40 5.86
N THR A 17 3.44 7.71 6.95
CA THR A 17 3.90 6.35 7.23
C THR A 17 3.40 5.36 6.17
N ASN A 18 2.14 5.44 5.77
CA ASN A 18 1.54 4.55 4.78
C ASN A 18 2.10 4.82 3.38
N LEU A 19 2.40 6.07 3.04
CA LEU A 19 3.05 6.41 1.78
C LEU A 19 4.45 5.77 1.68
N ALA A 20 5.26 5.92 2.74
CA ALA A 20 6.59 5.32 2.81
C ALA A 20 6.54 3.78 2.74
N ARG A 21 5.50 3.16 3.30
CA ARG A 21 5.27 1.71 3.16
C ARG A 21 4.79 1.32 1.77
N ALA A 22 3.95 2.12 1.12
CA ALA A 22 3.56 1.88 -0.26
C ALA A 22 4.78 1.90 -1.18
N ASP A 23 5.78 2.76 -0.91
CA ASP A 23 7.03 2.77 -1.68
C ASP A 23 7.84 1.47 -1.54
N GLN A 24 7.68 0.73 -0.44
CA GLN A 24 8.33 -0.57 -0.24
C GLN A 24 7.70 -1.68 -1.09
N ILE A 25 6.54 -1.45 -1.73
CA ILE A 25 5.90 -2.40 -2.64
C ILE A 25 6.59 -2.41 -4.01
N GLU A 26 7.16 -1.28 -4.43
CA GLU A 26 7.70 -1.09 -5.79
C GLU A 26 8.74 -2.14 -6.23
N PRO A 27 9.71 -2.57 -5.39
CA PRO A 27 10.67 -3.61 -5.78
C PRO A 27 9.99 -4.95 -6.14
N ALA A 28 8.90 -5.30 -5.47
CA ALA A 28 8.13 -6.51 -5.77
C ALA A 28 7.49 -6.49 -7.16
N LEU A 29 7.34 -5.30 -7.76
CA LEU A 29 6.72 -5.11 -9.07
C LEU A 29 7.74 -4.88 -10.19
N ALA A 30 9.04 -4.94 -9.87
CA ALA A 30 10.11 -4.84 -10.85
C ALA A 30 10.13 -6.09 -11.75
N ASP A 31 10.56 -5.90 -13.01
CA ASP A 31 10.79 -7.05 -13.88
C ASP A 31 11.97 -7.88 -13.33
N GLY A 32 11.76 -9.19 -13.17
CA GLY A 32 12.74 -10.07 -12.55
C GLY A 32 12.87 -9.96 -11.02
N ALA A 33 11.87 -9.39 -10.32
CA ALA A 33 11.84 -9.36 -8.86
C ALA A 33 12.04 -10.77 -8.26
N ASN A 34 12.92 -10.87 -7.27
CA ASN A 34 13.20 -12.13 -6.62
C ASN A 34 12.13 -12.48 -5.55
N PRO A 35 12.06 -13.74 -5.09
CA PRO A 35 11.03 -14.15 -4.12
C PRO A 35 11.02 -13.36 -2.81
N GLU A 36 12.18 -12.88 -2.34
CA GLU A 36 12.27 -12.07 -1.12
C GLU A 36 11.67 -10.67 -1.33
N GLU A 37 11.89 -10.07 -2.50
CA GLU A 37 11.29 -8.79 -2.88
C GLU A 37 9.77 -8.90 -2.99
N VAL A 38 9.26 -9.97 -3.63
CA VAL A 38 7.82 -10.25 -3.72
C VAL A 38 7.20 -10.42 -2.33
N GLN A 39 7.84 -11.21 -1.46
CA GLN A 39 7.40 -11.40 -0.08
C GLN A 39 7.39 -10.09 0.72
N ALA A 40 8.43 -9.26 0.57
CA ALA A 40 8.51 -7.96 1.23
C ALA A 40 7.41 -7.00 0.75
N GLY A 41 7.14 -6.96 -0.56
CA GLY A 41 6.04 -6.15 -1.11
C GLY A 41 4.67 -6.60 -0.62
N ARG A 42 4.43 -7.91 -0.53
CA ARG A 42 3.20 -8.48 0.04
C ARG A 42 3.00 -8.08 1.50
N ALA A 43 4.06 -8.11 2.31
CA ALA A 43 4.02 -7.70 3.71
C ALA A 43 3.80 -6.18 3.87
N ALA A 44 4.40 -5.36 3.00
CA ALA A 44 4.18 -3.93 2.96
C ALA A 44 2.73 -3.60 2.59
N ALA A 45 2.19 -4.24 1.55
CA ALA A 45 0.79 -4.10 1.11
C ALA A 45 -0.20 -4.45 2.23
N HIS A 46 0.01 -5.57 2.93
CA HIS A 46 -0.78 -5.94 4.11
C HIS A 46 -0.78 -4.85 5.19
N SER A 47 0.40 -4.32 5.50
CA SER A 47 0.58 -3.28 6.52
C SER A 47 -0.14 -1.98 6.12
N VAL A 48 -0.09 -1.61 4.85
CA VAL A 48 -0.83 -0.44 4.33
C VAL A 48 -2.32 -0.70 4.37
N ALA A 49 -2.80 -1.88 3.95
CA ALA A 49 -4.23 -2.21 3.94
C ALA A 49 -4.86 -2.05 5.33
N GLY A 50 -4.23 -2.61 6.36
CA GLY A 50 -4.69 -2.52 7.74
C GLY A 50 -4.66 -1.08 8.27
N ALA A 51 -3.51 -0.40 8.13
CA ALA A 51 -3.34 0.95 8.66
C ALA A 51 -4.22 1.98 7.94
N ALA A 52 -4.32 1.92 6.60
CA ALA A 52 -5.14 2.83 5.80
C ALA A 52 -6.63 2.75 6.19
N GLY A 53 -7.13 1.54 6.46
CA GLY A 53 -8.51 1.33 6.92
C GLY A 53 -8.80 2.01 8.26
N THR A 54 -7.87 1.93 9.22
CA THR A 54 -8.02 2.58 10.55
C THR A 54 -8.15 4.10 10.47
N PHE A 55 -7.49 4.74 9.49
CA PHE A 55 -7.47 6.21 9.35
C PHE A 55 -8.42 6.75 8.26
N GLY A 56 -9.36 5.91 7.80
CA GLY A 56 -10.43 6.33 6.88
C GLY A 56 -10.00 6.45 5.41
N TYR A 57 -8.86 5.90 5.02
CA TYR A 57 -8.41 5.86 3.62
C TYR A 57 -8.97 4.59 2.93
N ALA A 58 -10.29 4.53 2.76
CA ALA A 58 -10.99 3.32 2.32
C ALA A 58 -10.46 2.78 0.97
N GLU A 59 -10.28 3.65 -0.01
CA GLU A 59 -9.82 3.24 -1.34
C GLU A 59 -8.36 2.78 -1.33
N ALA A 60 -7.49 3.47 -0.60
CA ALA A 60 -6.10 3.03 -0.39
C ALA A 60 -6.04 1.68 0.33
N SER A 61 -6.89 1.46 1.33
CA SER A 61 -7.00 0.16 2.02
C SER A 61 -7.42 -0.95 1.05
N ARG A 62 -8.42 -0.69 0.19
CA ARG A 62 -8.90 -1.62 -0.83
C ARG A 62 -7.81 -1.98 -1.85
N LEU A 63 -7.12 -0.98 -2.41
CA LEU A 63 -6.05 -1.17 -3.39
C LEU A 63 -4.86 -1.92 -2.78
N ALA A 64 -4.44 -1.56 -1.57
CA ALA A 64 -3.36 -2.27 -0.88
C ALA A 64 -3.73 -3.75 -0.61
N ARG A 65 -4.99 -4.04 -0.27
CA ARG A 65 -5.47 -5.41 -0.09
C ARG A 65 -5.49 -6.18 -1.42
N GLN A 66 -5.86 -5.54 -2.52
CA GLN A 66 -5.81 -6.14 -3.86
C GLN A 66 -4.37 -6.52 -4.23
N ILE A 67 -3.42 -5.60 -4.05
CA ILE A 67 -1.98 -5.86 -4.28
C ILE A 67 -1.49 -7.01 -3.38
N GLU A 68 -1.83 -7.01 -2.10
CA GLU A 68 -1.46 -8.08 -1.16
C GLU A 68 -1.90 -9.45 -1.67
N LEU A 69 -3.17 -9.58 -2.08
CA LEU A 69 -3.75 -10.85 -2.53
C LEU A 69 -3.09 -11.33 -3.83
N THR A 70 -2.88 -10.43 -4.80
CA THR A 70 -2.23 -10.81 -6.06
C THR A 70 -0.77 -11.23 -5.84
N LEU A 71 -0.03 -10.56 -4.94
CA LEU A 71 1.32 -11.00 -4.60
C LEU A 71 1.31 -12.34 -3.84
N ASP A 72 0.29 -12.60 -3.00
CA ASP A 72 0.09 -13.90 -2.35
C ASP A 72 -0.09 -15.03 -3.38
N ASP A 73 -0.90 -14.79 -4.42
CA ASP A 73 -1.11 -15.73 -5.53
C ASP A 73 0.20 -15.99 -6.29
N VAL A 74 0.96 -14.93 -6.64
CA VAL A 74 2.29 -15.02 -7.28
C VAL A 74 3.26 -15.85 -6.45
N ILE A 75 3.27 -15.68 -5.13
CA ILE A 75 4.12 -16.46 -4.22
C ILE A 75 3.71 -17.93 -4.23
N ALA A 76 2.41 -18.21 -4.24
CA ALA A 76 1.87 -19.56 -4.15
C ALA A 76 2.09 -20.37 -5.44
N ASP A 77 1.94 -19.75 -6.61
CA ASP A 77 2.00 -20.43 -7.91
C ASP A 77 3.32 -20.21 -8.67
N GLY A 78 4.16 -19.26 -8.25
CA GLY A 78 5.41 -18.92 -8.89
C GLY A 78 5.25 -18.21 -10.24
N SER A 79 4.07 -17.63 -10.51
CA SER A 79 3.78 -16.89 -11.72
C SER A 79 4.53 -15.55 -11.78
N ALA A 80 4.48 -14.88 -12.94
CA ALA A 80 5.04 -13.55 -13.08
C ALA A 80 4.09 -12.50 -12.46
N VAL A 81 4.67 -11.47 -11.85
CA VAL A 81 3.91 -10.36 -11.27
C VAL A 81 3.13 -9.61 -12.37
N PRO A 82 1.80 -9.45 -12.25
CA PRO A 82 1.01 -8.75 -13.26
C PRO A 82 1.40 -7.29 -13.40
N VAL A 83 1.53 -6.81 -14.65
CA VAL A 83 1.89 -5.41 -14.94
C VAL A 83 0.87 -4.42 -14.37
N SER A 84 -0.40 -4.81 -14.28
CA SER A 84 -1.49 -3.98 -13.73
C SER A 84 -1.27 -3.60 -12.26
N LEU A 85 -0.47 -4.35 -11.49
CA LEU A 85 -0.17 -3.99 -10.11
C LEU A 85 0.61 -2.67 -10.00
N ARG A 86 1.32 -2.26 -11.05
CA ARG A 86 2.00 -0.96 -11.08
C ARG A 86 0.99 0.18 -11.11
N ASP A 87 -0.10 0.01 -11.87
CA ASP A 87 -1.19 0.99 -11.91
C ASP A 87 -1.94 1.04 -10.58
N ASP A 88 -2.19 -0.12 -9.97
CA ASP A 88 -2.78 -0.21 -8.63
C ASP A 88 -1.90 0.47 -7.57
N LEU A 89 -0.56 0.33 -7.65
CA LEU A 89 0.37 1.00 -6.74
C LEU A 89 0.38 2.51 -6.94
N VAL A 90 0.30 3.00 -8.18
CA VAL A 90 0.16 4.44 -8.47
C VAL A 90 -1.15 4.97 -7.89
N ALA A 91 -2.26 4.27 -8.10
CA ALA A 91 -3.56 4.64 -7.55
C ALA A 91 -3.56 4.61 -6.00
N LEU A 92 -2.91 3.61 -5.40
CA LEU A 92 -2.73 3.51 -3.95
C LEU A 92 -2.01 4.74 -3.39
N ARG A 93 -0.88 5.11 -3.99
CA ARG A 93 -0.10 6.30 -3.60
C ARG A 93 -0.95 7.57 -3.74
N ALA A 94 -1.70 7.71 -4.83
CA ALA A 94 -2.60 8.84 -5.04
C ALA A 94 -3.72 8.90 -3.98
N GLY A 95 -4.33 7.77 -3.62
CA GLY A 95 -5.36 7.68 -2.57
C GLY A 95 -4.86 7.99 -1.15
N LEU A 96 -3.55 8.04 -0.94
CA LEU A 96 -2.90 8.48 0.31
C LEU A 96 -2.46 9.94 0.26
N GLN A 97 -2.63 10.64 -0.85
CA GLN A 97 -2.35 12.07 -0.93
C GLN A 97 -3.56 12.89 -0.46
N PRO A 98 -3.35 14.07 0.15
CA PRO A 98 -4.45 14.98 0.45
C PRO A 98 -5.10 15.42 -0.86
N GLU A 99 -6.43 15.52 -0.87
CA GLU A 99 -7.14 16.21 -1.96
C GLU A 99 -6.64 17.65 -2.00
N THR A 100 -6.09 18.07 -3.13
CA THR A 100 -5.68 19.46 -3.35
C THR A 100 -6.97 20.26 -3.52
N SER A 101 -7.41 20.92 -2.44
CA SER A 101 -8.46 21.94 -2.48
C SER A 101 -7.91 23.28 -2.96
#